data_AF-A0A0F9JLD5-F1
#
_entry.id   AF-A0A0F9JLD5-F1
#
_cell.length_a   1.000
_cell.length_b   1.000
_cell.length_c   1.000
_cell.angle_alpha   90.00
_cell.angle_beta   90.00
_cell.angle_gamma   90.00
#
_symmetry.space_group_name_H-M   'P 1'
#
loop_
_entity.id
_entity.type
_entity.pdbx_description
1 polymer ?
#
loop_
_entity_poly.entity_id
_entity_poly.type
_entity_poly.pdbx_seq_one_letter_code
_entity_poly.pdbx_strand_id
1 'polypeptide(L)'
;MDKVRTFSSGATRDTAQGKLDYVKALSPIVLRRYVQYLDGHRLQSDGLYRDFDNWKKGIPQETYRSSQGRHFIDDWLLFEGYTTEDNHGSVEVEDTICAQLFNLMGRLHEILKAQLKEEAKVDHETGAARTAPIPNGY
;
A
#
# COMPACT_ATOMS: atom_id res chain seq x y z
N MET A 1 14.87 -32.71 -3.60
CA MET A 1 13.53 -32.18 -3.91
C MET A 1 13.59 -31.52 -5.27
N ASP A 2 12.72 -31.93 -6.19
CA ASP A 2 12.74 -31.49 -7.59
C ASP A 2 12.50 -29.99 -7.73
N LYS A 3 13.39 -29.32 -8.49
CA LYS A 3 13.36 -27.87 -8.73
C LYS A 3 12.38 -27.45 -9.82
N VAL A 4 11.79 -28.41 -10.53
CA VAL A 4 10.91 -28.20 -11.69
C VAL A 4 9.68 -29.08 -11.53
N ARG A 5 8.51 -28.49 -11.80
CA ARG A 5 7.21 -29.17 -11.85
C ARG A 5 6.76 -29.33 -13.30
N THR A 6 6.20 -30.49 -13.61
CA THR A 6 5.69 -30.85 -14.94
C THR A 6 4.18 -30.93 -14.89
N PHE A 7 3.51 -30.33 -15.86
CA PHE A 7 2.06 -30.35 -16.01
C PHE A 7 1.64 -31.52 -16.91
N SER A 8 0.38 -31.92 -16.83
CA SER A 8 -0.20 -32.98 -17.69
C SER A 8 -0.11 -32.67 -19.19
N SER A 9 0.04 -31.40 -19.57
CA SER A 9 0.28 -30.97 -20.96
C SER A 9 1.72 -31.20 -21.45
N GLY A 10 2.63 -31.64 -20.58
CA GLY A 10 4.07 -31.72 -20.87
C GLY A 10 4.83 -30.41 -20.65
N ALA A 11 4.13 -29.31 -20.31
CA ALA A 11 4.79 -28.07 -19.93
C ALA A 11 5.56 -28.24 -18.62
N THR A 12 6.67 -27.51 -18.46
CA THR A 12 7.46 -27.48 -17.22
C THR A 12 7.54 -26.06 -16.68
N ARG A 13 7.68 -25.93 -15.37
CA ARG A 13 7.93 -24.64 -14.70
C ARG A 13 8.70 -24.88 -13.42
N ASP A 14 9.52 -23.93 -12.99
CA ASP A 14 10.13 -23.99 -11.67
C ASP A 14 9.09 -24.17 -10.56
N THR A 15 9.54 -24.70 -9.42
CA THR A 15 8.74 -24.69 -8.20
C THR A 15 8.36 -23.26 -7.79
N ALA A 16 7.29 -23.17 -7.00
CA ALA A 16 6.89 -21.94 -6.33
C ALA A 16 7.70 -21.69 -5.04
N GLN A 17 8.64 -22.57 -4.68
CA GLN A 17 9.41 -22.46 -3.46
C GLN A 17 10.20 -21.15 -3.47
N GLY A 18 10.03 -20.33 -2.43
CA GLY A 18 10.68 -19.02 -2.31
C GLY A 18 10.08 -17.90 -3.19
N LYS A 19 8.97 -18.15 -3.91
CA LYS A 19 8.29 -17.14 -4.73
C LYS A 19 7.06 -16.58 -4.00
N LEU A 20 6.90 -15.27 -4.05
CA LEU A 20 5.69 -14.60 -3.57
C LEU A 20 4.51 -14.91 -4.52
N ASP A 21 3.35 -15.24 -3.94
CA ASP A 21 2.09 -15.44 -4.65
C ASP A 21 1.11 -14.34 -4.27
N TYR A 22 1.16 -13.22 -5.02
CA TYR A 22 0.38 -12.03 -4.73
C TYR A 22 -1.13 -12.25 -4.83
N VAL A 23 -1.59 -13.12 -5.72
CA VAL A 23 -3.04 -13.41 -5.89
C VAL A 23 -3.58 -14.17 -4.70
N LYS A 24 -2.77 -15.03 -4.06
CA LYS A 24 -3.14 -15.67 -2.80
C LYS A 24 -2.97 -14.77 -1.60
N ALA A 25 -1.95 -13.90 -1.61
CA ALA A 25 -1.66 -13.01 -0.49
C ALA A 25 -2.64 -11.84 -0.37
N LEU A 26 -3.23 -11.39 -1.49
CA LEU A 26 -4.07 -10.19 -1.54
C LEU A 26 -5.54 -10.53 -1.82
N SER A 27 -6.44 -9.84 -1.13
CA SER A 27 -7.88 -9.94 -1.37
C SER A 27 -8.32 -8.96 -2.47
N PRO A 28 -8.83 -9.43 -3.63
CA PRO A 28 -9.22 -8.55 -4.73
C PRO A 28 -10.41 -7.64 -4.39
N ILE A 29 -11.30 -8.06 -3.48
CA ILE A 29 -12.42 -7.23 -3.03
C ILE A 29 -11.95 -6.07 -2.13
N VAL A 30 -10.95 -6.31 -1.28
CA VAL A 30 -10.33 -5.26 -0.45
C VAL A 30 -9.60 -4.27 -1.33
N LEU A 31 -8.83 -4.74 -2.31
CA LEU A 31 -8.13 -3.87 -3.26
C LEU A 31 -9.09 -3.00 -4.05
N ARG A 32 -10.23 -3.55 -4.50
CA ARG A 32 -11.26 -2.77 -5.19
C ARG A 32 -11.85 -1.69 -4.28
N ARG A 33 -12.25 -2.04 -3.05
CA ARG A 33 -12.83 -1.09 -2.10
C ARG A 33 -11.86 0.04 -1.74
N TYR A 34 -10.59 -0.30 -1.58
CA TYR A 34 -9.53 0.68 -1.35
C TYR A 34 -9.38 1.66 -2.53
N VAL A 35 -9.38 1.17 -3.78
CA VAL A 35 -9.31 2.07 -4.95
C VAL A 35 -10.56 2.94 -5.08
N GLN A 36 -11.74 2.43 -4.75
CA GLN A 36 -12.97 3.23 -4.72
C GLN A 36 -12.90 4.35 -3.67
N TYR A 37 -12.37 4.06 -2.48
CA TYR A 37 -12.07 5.07 -1.47
C TYR A 37 -11.14 6.16 -2.05
N LEU A 38 -10.04 5.77 -2.71
CA LEU A 38 -9.12 6.75 -3.33
C LEU A 38 -9.79 7.58 -4.43
N ASP A 39 -10.68 6.99 -5.22
CA ASP A 39 -11.42 7.69 -6.27
C ASP A 39 -12.34 8.78 -5.68
N GLY A 40 -12.97 8.49 -4.54
CA GLY A 40 -13.77 9.48 -3.78
C GLY A 40 -12.92 10.65 -3.25
N HIS A 41 -11.66 10.40 -2.89
CA HIS A 41 -10.79 11.38 -2.22
C HIS A 41 -9.81 12.12 -3.15
N ARG A 42 -9.84 11.83 -4.47
CA ARG A 42 -9.01 12.55 -5.44
C ARG A 42 -9.59 13.87 -5.92
N LEU A 43 -10.90 14.11 -5.73
CA LEU A 43 -11.49 15.43 -5.96
C LEU A 43 -10.99 16.40 -4.89
N GLN A 44 -10.45 17.53 -5.34
CA GLN A 44 -9.91 18.57 -4.47
C GLN A 44 -10.95 19.67 -4.21
N SER A 45 -10.67 20.51 -3.21
CA SER A 45 -11.50 21.68 -2.89
C SER A 45 -11.55 22.74 -4.00
N ASP A 46 -10.59 22.71 -4.94
CA ASP A 46 -10.58 23.55 -6.14
C ASP A 46 -11.39 22.94 -7.31
N GLY A 47 -12.03 21.79 -7.09
CA GLY A 47 -12.81 21.07 -8.11
C GLY A 47 -11.97 20.25 -9.09
N LEU A 48 -10.64 20.25 -8.95
CA LEU A 48 -9.75 19.46 -9.79
C LEU A 48 -9.55 18.05 -9.24
N TYR A 49 -9.25 17.12 -10.14
CA TYR A 49 -8.94 15.74 -9.79
C TYR A 49 -7.44 15.51 -9.74
N ARG A 50 -6.96 14.90 -8.66
CA ARG A 50 -5.60 14.37 -8.55
C ARG A 50 -5.50 13.02 -9.26
N ASP A 51 -4.33 12.74 -9.84
CA ASP A 51 -3.99 11.38 -10.27
C ASP A 51 -3.94 10.44 -9.05
N PHE A 52 -4.29 9.17 -9.27
CA PHE A 52 -4.35 8.14 -8.22
C PHE A 52 -3.03 7.96 -7.46
N ASP A 53 -1.90 8.22 -8.11
CA ASP A 53 -0.57 8.02 -7.56
C ASP A 53 0.08 9.32 -7.04
N ASN A 54 -0.68 10.43 -6.98
CA ASN A 54 -0.15 11.73 -6.55
C ASN A 54 0.52 11.66 -5.15
N TRP A 55 0.00 10.82 -4.25
CA TRP A 55 0.58 10.60 -2.92
C TRP A 55 2.01 10.04 -2.96
N LYS A 56 2.40 9.32 -4.02
CA LYS A 56 3.77 8.76 -4.18
C LYS A 56 4.83 9.84 -4.43
N LYS A 57 4.42 11.07 -4.79
CA LYS A 57 5.31 12.23 -4.88
C LYS A 57 5.91 12.56 -3.51
N GLY A 58 5.18 12.27 -2.44
CA GLY A 58 5.63 12.33 -1.06
C GLY A 58 4.77 13.22 -0.19
N ILE A 59 4.53 12.78 1.03
CA ILE A 59 3.83 13.49 2.09
C ILE A 59 4.67 13.32 3.37
N PRO A 60 4.83 14.36 4.21
CA PRO A 60 5.58 14.23 5.46
C PRO A 60 5.07 13.09 6.35
N GLN A 61 6.00 12.35 6.96
CA GLN A 61 5.70 11.21 7.85
C GLN A 61 4.74 11.58 9.00
N GLU A 62 4.88 12.79 9.54
CA GLU A 62 4.01 13.30 10.61
C GLU A 62 2.59 13.55 10.12
N THR A 63 2.40 14.02 8.89
CA THR A 63 1.08 14.19 8.28
C THR A 63 0.37 12.85 8.15
N TYR A 64 1.07 11.79 7.70
CA TYR A 64 0.51 10.43 7.68
C TYR A 64 0.12 9.94 9.08
N ARG A 65 0.98 10.14 10.09
CA ARG A 65 0.71 9.72 11.47
C ARG A 65 -0.50 10.44 12.06
N SER A 66 -0.57 11.75 11.90
CA SER A 66 -1.69 12.57 12.40
C SER A 66 -3.00 12.18 11.73
N SER A 67 -3.00 11.99 10.40
CA SER A 67 -4.20 11.57 9.67
C SER A 67 -4.64 10.16 10.04
N GLN A 68 -3.71 9.21 10.12
CA GLN A 68 -3.99 7.85 10.58
C GLN A 68 -4.65 7.86 11.97
N GLY A 69 -4.15 8.69 12.89
CA GLY A 69 -4.68 8.80 14.25
C GLY A 69 -6.15 9.23 14.28
N ARG A 70 -6.56 10.17 13.42
CA ARG A 70 -7.98 10.58 13.33
C ARG A 70 -8.87 9.43 12.89
N HIS A 71 -8.52 8.77 11.79
CA HIS A 71 -9.30 7.65 11.27
C HIS A 71 -9.31 6.44 12.22
N PHE A 72 -8.27 6.25 13.02
CA PHE A 72 -8.27 5.24 14.09
C PHE A 72 -9.28 5.56 15.20
N ILE A 73 -9.40 6.83 15.60
CA ILE A 73 -10.41 7.23 16.59
C ILE A 73 -11.82 7.07 16.03
N ASP A 74 -12.05 7.45 14.77
CA ASP A 74 -13.35 7.24 14.11
C ASP A 74 -13.73 5.76 14.04
N ASP A 75 -12.78 4.91 13.63
CA ASP A 75 -12.95 3.46 13.58
C ASP A 75 -13.29 2.87 14.96
N TRP A 76 -12.59 3.31 16.01
CA TRP A 76 -12.87 2.88 17.38
C TRP A 76 -14.26 3.35 17.84
N LEU A 77 -14.63 4.60 17.61
CA LEU A 77 -15.97 5.10 17.96
C LEU A 77 -17.08 4.30 17.25
N LEU A 78 -16.92 4.02 15.96
CA LEU A 78 -17.85 3.20 15.18
C LEU A 78 -17.93 1.78 15.73
N PHE A 79 -16.80 1.19 16.12
CA PHE A 79 -16.74 -0.14 16.73
C PHE A 79 -17.51 -0.22 18.06
N GLU A 80 -17.47 0.85 18.86
CA GLU A 80 -18.22 0.96 20.12
C GLU A 80 -19.72 1.31 19.90
N GLY A 81 -20.17 1.48 18.65
CA GLY A 81 -21.56 1.75 18.29
C GLY A 81 -21.94 3.22 18.25
N TYR A 82 -20.97 4.14 18.30
CA TYR A 82 -21.21 5.56 18.06
C TYR A 82 -21.22 5.88 16.57
N THR A 83 -21.96 6.91 16.17
CA THR A 83 -21.81 7.54 14.85
C THR A 83 -20.70 8.58 14.89
N THR A 84 -19.93 8.73 13.81
CA THR A 84 -18.92 9.79 13.66
C THR A 84 -19.09 10.54 12.34
N GLU A 85 -18.59 11.77 12.30
CA GLU A 85 -18.65 12.68 11.15
C GLU A 85 -17.31 13.41 11.00
N ASP A 86 -16.93 13.71 9.76
CA ASP A 86 -15.80 14.56 9.42
C ASP A 86 -16.25 15.80 8.62
N ASN A 87 -15.30 16.53 8.04
CA ASN A 87 -15.61 17.71 7.24
C ASN A 87 -16.28 17.40 5.88
N HIS A 88 -16.55 16.13 5.58
CA HIS A 88 -17.24 15.62 4.41
C HIS A 88 -18.57 14.91 4.75
N GLY A 89 -18.92 14.77 6.03
CA GLY A 89 -20.19 14.22 6.51
C GLY A 89 -20.00 12.94 7.34
N SER A 90 -21.02 12.08 7.35
CA SER A 90 -20.99 10.82 8.10
C SER A 90 -19.88 9.89 7.60
N VAL A 91 -19.19 9.25 8.54
CA VAL A 91 -18.04 8.38 8.27
C VAL A 91 -18.45 6.93 8.42
N GLU A 92 -18.12 6.11 7.41
CA GLU A 92 -18.39 4.68 7.39
C GLU A 92 -17.16 3.86 7.78
N VAL A 93 -17.37 2.69 8.41
CA VAL A 93 -16.29 1.80 8.88
C VAL A 93 -15.33 1.40 7.75
N GLU A 94 -15.84 1.15 6.54
CA GLU A 94 -14.98 0.79 5.42
C GLU A 94 -14.05 1.94 5.00
N ASP A 95 -14.52 3.19 5.13
CA ASP A 95 -13.73 4.37 4.79
C ASP A 95 -12.67 4.66 5.86
N THR A 96 -12.96 4.48 7.15
CA THR A 96 -11.95 4.61 8.21
C THR A 96 -10.81 3.62 8.02
N ILE A 97 -11.14 2.36 7.70
CA ILE A 97 -10.14 1.31 7.44
C ILE A 97 -9.33 1.62 6.17
N CYS A 98 -9.98 2.05 5.08
CA CYS A 98 -9.29 2.43 3.86
C CYS A 98 -8.39 3.66 4.06
N ALA A 99 -8.82 4.62 4.87
CA ALA A 99 -8.04 5.80 5.20
C ALA A 99 -6.82 5.47 6.07
N GLN A 100 -6.97 4.58 7.05
CA GLN A 100 -5.83 4.05 7.82
C GLN A 100 -4.85 3.31 6.89
N LEU A 101 -5.35 2.47 5.98
CA LEU A 101 -4.55 1.76 5.00
C LEU A 101 -3.78 2.72 4.08
N PHE A 102 -4.42 3.78 3.59
CA PHE A 102 -3.77 4.82 2.79
C PHE A 102 -2.59 5.44 3.52
N ASN A 103 -2.78 5.82 4.79
CA ASN A 103 -1.73 6.44 5.58
C ASN A 103 -0.59 5.46 5.90
N LEU A 104 -0.91 4.19 6.19
CA LEU A 104 0.10 3.14 6.40
C LEU A 104 0.92 2.86 5.13
N MET A 105 0.25 2.71 3.97
CA MET A 105 0.92 2.52 2.68
C MET A 105 1.78 3.73 2.32
N GLY A 106 1.26 4.94 2.48
CA GLY A 106 1.98 6.19 2.24
C GLY A 106 3.23 6.32 3.09
N ARG A 107 3.09 6.04 4.38
CA ARG A 107 4.20 6.09 5.33
C ARG A 107 5.27 5.05 5.02
N LEU A 108 4.87 3.81 4.74
CA LEU A 108 5.78 2.72 4.36
C LEU A 108 6.47 3.02 3.02
N HIS A 109 5.74 3.54 2.04
CA HIS A 109 6.29 3.94 0.74
C HIS A 109 7.44 4.93 0.90
N GLU A 110 7.28 5.96 1.73
CA GLU A 110 8.36 6.94 1.95
C GLU A 110 9.57 6.34 2.69
N ILE A 111 9.36 5.39 3.61
CA ILE A 111 10.47 4.65 4.26
C ILE A 111 11.23 3.81 3.23
N LEU A 112 10.52 2.97 2.47
CA LEU A 112 11.12 2.09 1.46
C LEU A 112 11.78 2.88 0.33
N LYS A 113 11.17 3.99 -0.11
CA LYS A 113 11.73 4.90 -1.12
C LYS A 113 13.00 5.59 -0.63
N ALA A 114 13.10 5.93 0.66
CA ALA A 114 14.33 6.47 1.24
C ALA A 114 15.45 5.41 1.28
N GLN A 115 15.13 4.18 1.70
CA GLN A 115 16.07 3.05 1.70
C GLN A 115 16.60 2.75 0.30
N LEU A 116 15.70 2.67 -0.69
CA LEU A 116 16.06 2.47 -2.10
C LEU A 116 16.99 3.54 -2.66
N LYS A 117 16.80 4.80 -2.27
CA LYS A 117 17.70 5.89 -2.67
C LYS A 117 19.07 5.75 -2.01
N GLU A 118 19.12 5.28 -0.78
CA GLU A 118 20.37 5.06 -0.07
C GLU A 118 21.14 3.87 -0.63
N GLU A 119 20.47 2.74 -0.85
CA GLU A 119 21.03 1.56 -1.54
C GLU A 119 21.52 1.93 -2.93
N ALA A 120 20.74 2.68 -3.71
CA ALA A 120 21.19 3.15 -5.01
C ALA A 120 22.47 4.00 -4.93
N LYS A 121 22.64 4.87 -3.93
CA LYS A 121 23.91 5.63 -3.78
C LYS A 121 25.08 4.68 -3.52
N VAL A 122 24.92 3.71 -2.60
CA VAL A 122 25.95 2.71 -2.26
C VAL A 122 26.28 1.80 -3.47
N ASP A 123 25.27 1.41 -4.24
CA ASP A 123 25.42 0.57 -5.43
C ASP A 123 26.05 1.34 -6.62
N HIS A 124 25.70 2.62 -6.81
CA HIS A 124 26.34 3.49 -7.81
C HIS A 124 27.80 3.77 -7.47
N GLU A 125 28.18 3.81 -6.19
CA GLU A 125 29.58 3.90 -5.74
C GLU A 125 30.37 2.61 -6.03
N THR A 126 29.70 1.45 -6.13
CA THR A 126 30.33 0.14 -6.34
C THR A 126 30.17 -0.42 -7.77
N GLY A 127 29.38 0.24 -8.63
CA GLY A 127 29.21 -0.12 -10.04
C GLY A 127 28.32 -1.35 -10.31
N ALA A 128 27.55 -1.81 -9.32
CA ALA A 128 26.66 -2.97 -9.47
C ALA A 128 25.35 -2.61 -10.20
N ALA A 129 24.86 -3.52 -11.07
CA ALA A 129 23.62 -3.33 -11.79
C ALA A 129 22.41 -3.32 -10.82
N ARG A 130 21.50 -2.35 -10.97
CA ARG A 130 20.28 -2.22 -10.15
C ARG A 130 19.44 -3.50 -10.21
N THR A 131 19.51 -4.34 -9.18
CA THR A 131 18.49 -5.37 -8.93
C THR A 131 17.32 -4.73 -8.20
N ALA A 132 16.10 -5.23 -8.42
CA ALA A 132 14.97 -4.84 -7.57
C ALA A 132 15.36 -5.07 -6.09
N PRO A 133 14.94 -4.20 -5.16
CA PRO A 133 15.27 -4.35 -3.74
C PRO A 133 14.90 -5.77 -3.33
N ILE A 134 15.90 -6.55 -2.94
CA ILE A 134 15.69 -7.87 -2.39
C ILE A 134 15.20 -7.61 -0.96
N PRO A 135 13.97 -8.01 -0.58
CA PRO A 135 13.55 -7.88 0.81
C PRO A 135 14.59 -8.60 1.68
N ASN A 136 15.25 -7.89 2.58
CA ASN A 136 16.16 -8.48 3.54
C ASN A 136 15.38 -9.49 4.40
N GLY A 137 15.49 -10.77 4.06
CA GLY A 137 14.98 -11.89 4.84
C GLY A 137 13.45 -12.03 4.86
N TYR A 138 12.97 -13.13 4.29
CA TYR A 138 11.82 -13.85 4.82
C TYR A 138 12.33 -15.13 5.49
#